data_AF-A0A417J9S3-F1
#
_entry.id   AF-A0A417J9S3-F1
#
_cell.length_a   1.000
_cell.length_b   1.000
_cell.length_c   1.000
_cell.angle_alpha   90.00
_cell.angle_beta   90.00
_cell.angle_gamma   90.00
#
_symmetry.space_group_name_H-M   'P 1'
#
loop_
_entity.id
_entity.type
_entity.pdbx_description
1 polymer ?
#
loop_
_entity_poly.entity_id
_entity_poly.type
_entity_poly.pdbx_seq_one_letter_code
_entity_poly.pdbx_strand_id
1 'polypeptide(L)'
;MKGLIKKVRENKKGFTLAELLVVVAIVGILVAISIPVFTAQLSKARKATNQANLRAAKAAAVAEYLTDDKDTFAKATYDYDISTGVATKLGENATKAASYEVENMDAAVSSKNKYEKISVEIEPTSGTNSDDTLSGATVKLFADKEKG
;
A
#
# COMPACT_ATOMS: atom_id res chain seq x y z
N MET A 1 -5.09 67.88 -0.42
CA MET A 1 -5.07 66.39 -0.43
C MET A 1 -5.40 65.73 0.91
N LYS A 2 -5.43 66.44 2.06
CA LYS A 2 -5.68 65.84 3.39
C LYS A 2 -7.11 65.30 3.62
N GLY A 3 -8.12 65.78 2.89
CA GLY A 3 -9.51 65.32 3.04
C GLY A 3 -9.81 63.93 2.47
N LEU A 4 -9.06 63.50 1.45
CA LEU A 4 -9.32 62.24 0.75
C LEU A 4 -8.83 61.01 1.57
N ILE A 5 -7.79 61.18 2.39
CA ILE A 5 -7.23 60.11 3.23
C ILE A 5 -8.12 59.84 4.46
N LYS A 6 -8.85 60.83 4.96
CA LYS A 6 -9.74 60.70 6.13
C LYS A 6 -10.94 59.77 5.83
N LYS A 7 -11.55 59.92 4.64
CA LYS A 7 -12.73 59.14 4.21
C LYS A 7 -12.43 57.65 3.96
N VAL A 8 -11.16 57.30 3.71
CA VAL A 8 -10.69 55.92 3.51
C VAL A 8 -10.44 55.19 4.84
N ARG A 9 -10.09 55.91 5.93
CA ARG A 9 -9.93 55.30 7.27
C ARG A 9 -11.26 55.01 7.97
N GLU A 10 -12.30 55.80 7.70
CA GLU A 10 -13.63 55.66 8.33
C GLU A 10 -14.47 54.49 7.75
N ASN A 11 -14.07 53.91 6.62
CA ASN A 11 -14.76 52.78 5.97
C ASN A 11 -14.07 51.41 6.17
N LYS A 12 -13.09 51.31 7.07
CA LYS A 12 -12.49 50.01 7.41
C LYS A 12 -13.36 49.30 8.43
N LYS A 13 -14.43 48.62 7.98
CA LYS A 13 -15.15 47.63 8.79
C LYS A 13 -14.18 46.51 9.12
N GLY A 14 -13.75 46.43 10.39
CA GLY A 14 -12.94 45.33 10.90
C GLY A 14 -13.78 44.07 11.08
N PHE A 15 -13.11 42.92 11.07
CA PHE A 15 -13.72 41.62 11.36
C PHE A 15 -14.17 41.58 12.83
N THR A 16 -15.42 41.20 13.09
CA THR A 16 -15.93 41.09 14.46
C THR A 16 -15.56 39.74 15.07
N LEU A 17 -15.39 39.71 16.40
CA LEU A 17 -15.15 38.44 17.12
C LEU A 17 -16.33 37.47 16.99
N ALA A 18 -17.55 38.00 16.89
CA ALA A 18 -18.76 37.20 16.71
C ALA A 18 -18.79 36.51 15.34
N GLU A 19 -18.36 37.20 14.27
CA GLU A 19 -18.21 36.60 12.94
C GLU A 19 -17.17 35.48 12.95
N LEU A 20 -16.05 35.64 13.65
CA LEU A 20 -15.05 34.57 13.79
C LEU A 20 -15.62 33.35 14.52
N LEU A 21 -16.34 33.60 15.61
CA LEU A 21 -16.84 32.56 16.51
C LEU A 21 -17.84 31.64 15.79
N VAL A 22 -18.77 32.22 15.02
CA VAL A 22 -19.74 31.43 14.26
C VAL A 22 -19.04 30.58 13.18
N VAL A 23 -18.02 31.12 12.53
CA VAL A 23 -17.27 30.38 11.50
C VAL A 23 -16.54 29.17 12.10
N VAL A 24 -15.82 29.34 13.20
CA VAL A 24 -15.11 28.21 13.83
C VAL A 24 -16.08 27.18 14.41
N ALA A 25 -17.27 27.61 14.87
CA ALA A 25 -18.32 26.70 15.33
C ALA A 25 -18.83 25.81 14.18
N ILE A 26 -19.11 26.39 13.01
CA ILE A 26 -19.54 25.64 11.82
C ILE A 26 -18.43 24.70 11.34
N VAL A 27 -17.18 25.17 11.25
CA VAL A 27 -16.03 24.33 10.86
C VAL A 27 -15.84 23.18 11.85
N GLY A 28 -16.02 23.43 13.16
CA GLY A 28 -15.95 22.40 14.19
C GLY A 28 -16.94 21.26 13.98
N ILE A 29 -18.20 21.57 13.63
CA ILE A 29 -19.23 20.57 13.32
C ILE A 29 -18.85 19.75 12.09
N LEU A 30 -18.38 20.42 11.02
CA LEU A 30 -17.95 19.73 9.80
C LEU A 30 -16.78 18.78 10.05
N VAL A 31 -15.78 19.22 10.80
CA VAL A 31 -14.59 18.42 11.13
C VAL A 31 -14.95 17.21 11.99
N ALA A 32 -15.86 17.37 12.97
CA ALA A 32 -16.29 16.30 13.85
C ALA A 32 -16.88 15.09 13.08
N ILE A 33 -17.64 15.35 12.00
CA ILE A 33 -18.19 14.30 11.13
C ILE A 33 -17.15 13.82 10.11
N SER A 34 -16.35 14.75 9.57
CA SER A 34 -15.44 14.45 8.47
C SER A 34 -14.27 13.54 8.86
N ILE A 35 -13.68 13.73 10.05
CA ILE A 35 -12.53 12.93 10.50
C ILE A 35 -12.83 11.40 10.54
N PRO A 36 -13.86 10.92 11.25
CA PRO A 36 -14.12 9.48 11.32
C PRO A 36 -14.46 8.88 9.95
N VAL A 37 -15.22 9.59 9.12
CA VAL A 37 -15.54 9.14 7.76
C VAL A 37 -14.28 9.07 6.91
N PHE A 38 -13.45 10.11 6.90
CA PHE A 38 -12.23 10.14 6.12
C PHE A 38 -11.23 9.06 6.55
N THR A 39 -11.05 8.85 7.85
CA THR A 39 -10.15 7.82 8.38
C THR A 39 -10.63 6.40 8.02
N ALA A 40 -11.93 6.13 8.06
CA ALA A 40 -12.49 4.86 7.60
C ALA A 40 -12.26 4.62 6.10
N GLN A 41 -12.46 5.66 5.27
CA GLN A 41 -12.22 5.56 3.83
C GLN A 41 -10.74 5.38 3.50
N LEU A 42 -9.85 6.08 4.19
CA LEU A 42 -8.40 5.92 4.06
C LEU A 42 -7.95 4.50 4.41
N SER A 43 -8.48 3.94 5.50
CA SER A 43 -8.25 2.56 5.92
C SER A 43 -8.69 1.54 4.86
N LYS A 44 -9.87 1.76 4.26
CA LYS A 44 -10.39 0.93 3.16
C LYS A 44 -9.53 1.04 1.90
N ALA A 45 -9.12 2.25 1.53
CA ALA A 45 -8.24 2.50 0.38
C ALA A 45 -6.89 1.81 0.56
N ARG A 46 -6.26 1.92 1.74
CA ARG A 46 -4.99 1.24 2.07
C ARG A 46 -5.13 -0.28 1.96
N LYS A 47 -6.20 -0.86 2.49
CA LYS A 47 -6.46 -2.29 2.37
C LYS A 47 -6.54 -2.71 0.89
N ALA A 48 -7.29 -1.97 0.09
CA ALA A 48 -7.45 -2.25 -1.34
C ALA A 48 -6.11 -2.15 -2.09
N THR A 49 -5.32 -1.10 -1.85
CA THR A 49 -3.98 -0.93 -2.45
C THR A 49 -3.04 -2.06 -2.08
N ASN A 50 -2.96 -2.42 -0.80
CA ASN A 50 -2.11 -3.52 -0.34
C ASN A 50 -2.48 -4.84 -1.00
N GLN A 51 -3.78 -5.14 -1.09
CA GLN A 51 -4.28 -6.35 -1.75
C GLN A 51 -3.97 -6.36 -3.25
N ALA A 52 -4.11 -5.20 -3.93
CA ALA A 52 -3.74 -5.05 -5.34
C ALA A 52 -2.24 -5.27 -5.56
N ASN A 53 -1.39 -4.67 -4.73
CA ASN A 53 0.07 -4.82 -4.81
C ASN A 53 0.50 -6.27 -4.60
N LEU A 54 -0.10 -6.97 -3.62
CA LEU A 54 0.17 -8.39 -3.39
C LEU A 54 -0.24 -9.28 -4.59
N ARG A 55 -1.38 -8.98 -5.22
CA ARG A 55 -1.81 -9.69 -6.45
C ARG A 55 -0.84 -9.43 -7.60
N ALA A 56 -0.43 -8.19 -7.78
CA ALA A 56 0.53 -7.81 -8.81
C ALA A 56 1.88 -8.51 -8.59
N ALA A 57 2.38 -8.50 -7.36
CA ALA A 57 3.60 -9.22 -6.97
C ALA A 57 3.52 -10.70 -7.28
N LYS A 58 2.43 -11.36 -6.86
CA LYS A 58 2.17 -12.77 -7.16
C LYS A 58 2.22 -13.05 -8.66
N ALA A 59 1.51 -12.25 -9.45
CA ALA A 59 1.43 -12.43 -10.89
C ALA A 59 2.80 -12.22 -11.57
N ALA A 60 3.53 -11.17 -11.20
CA ALA A 60 4.86 -10.87 -11.74
C ALA A 60 5.88 -11.97 -11.40
N ALA A 61 5.93 -12.41 -10.15
CA ALA A 61 6.85 -13.47 -9.73
C ALA A 61 6.54 -14.82 -10.38
N VAL A 62 5.26 -15.17 -10.54
CA VAL A 62 4.86 -16.41 -11.23
C VAL A 62 5.18 -16.32 -12.73
N ALA A 63 4.98 -15.16 -13.36
CA ALA A 63 5.34 -14.98 -14.77
C ALA A 63 6.85 -15.17 -14.99
N GLU A 64 7.68 -14.56 -14.13
CA GLU A 64 9.14 -14.73 -14.18
C GLU A 64 9.54 -16.19 -13.92
N TYR A 65 8.93 -16.84 -12.93
CA TYR A 65 9.20 -18.24 -12.61
C TYR A 65 8.89 -19.21 -13.76
N LEU A 66 7.84 -18.95 -14.53
CA LEU A 66 7.46 -19.79 -15.67
C LEU A 66 8.28 -19.50 -16.93
N THR A 67 9.01 -18.39 -16.99
CA THR A 67 9.83 -17.98 -18.15
C THR A 67 11.32 -18.18 -17.92
N ASP A 68 11.76 -18.45 -16.69
CA ASP A 68 13.14 -18.82 -16.41
C ASP A 68 13.42 -20.26 -16.88
N ASP A 69 14.18 -20.37 -17.98
CA ASP A 69 14.60 -21.65 -18.58
C ASP A 69 15.55 -22.46 -17.68
N LYS A 70 16.08 -21.88 -16.60
CA LYS A 70 16.98 -22.56 -15.65
C LYS A 70 16.19 -22.97 -14.40
N ASP A 71 15.92 -24.26 -14.28
CA ASP A 71 15.26 -24.89 -13.14
C ASP A 71 13.81 -24.43 -12.88
N THR A 72 12.93 -24.68 -13.85
CA THR A 72 11.45 -24.50 -13.74
C THR A 72 10.81 -25.29 -12.57
N PHE A 73 11.61 -26.08 -11.85
CA PHE A 73 11.21 -26.96 -10.74
C PHE A 73 12.05 -26.79 -9.49
N ALA A 74 12.84 -25.72 -9.37
CA ALA A 74 13.51 -25.37 -8.12
C ALA A 74 12.71 -24.32 -7.35
N LYS A 75 12.82 -24.35 -6.02
CA LYS A 75 12.30 -23.26 -5.18
C LYS A 75 12.92 -21.94 -5.61
N ALA A 76 12.11 -20.91 -5.77
CA ALA A 76 12.56 -19.58 -6.15
C ALA A 76 11.89 -18.49 -5.28
N THR A 77 12.67 -17.47 -4.95
CA THR A 77 12.19 -16.31 -4.21
C THR A 77 12.37 -15.06 -5.06
N TYR A 78 11.39 -14.17 -5.01
CA TYR A 78 11.37 -12.92 -5.77
C TYR A 78 11.09 -11.76 -4.85
N ASP A 79 11.84 -10.66 -5.01
CA ASP A 79 11.47 -9.38 -4.43
C ASP A 79 10.71 -8.55 -5.45
N TYR A 80 9.57 -8.00 -5.03
CA TYR A 80 8.70 -7.19 -5.88
C TYR A 80 8.86 -5.71 -5.57
N ASP A 81 9.21 -4.93 -6.59
CA ASP A 81 9.25 -3.48 -6.53
C ASP A 81 7.87 -2.91 -6.91
N ILE A 82 7.20 -2.32 -5.91
CA ILE A 82 5.86 -1.74 -6.07
C ILE A 82 5.86 -0.53 -7.03
N SER A 83 6.98 0.18 -7.15
CA SER A 83 7.09 1.38 -7.98
C SER A 83 7.29 1.07 -9.46
N THR A 84 8.07 0.03 -9.77
CA THR A 84 8.37 -0.39 -11.14
C THR A 84 7.47 -1.52 -11.62
N GLY A 85 6.87 -2.28 -10.71
CA GLY A 85 6.06 -3.46 -11.01
C GLY A 85 6.88 -4.69 -11.39
N VAL A 86 8.19 -4.68 -11.13
CA VAL A 86 9.12 -5.75 -11.52
C VAL A 86 9.33 -6.72 -10.35
N ALA A 87 9.31 -8.02 -10.64
CA ALA A 87 9.72 -9.07 -9.71
C ALA A 87 11.15 -9.50 -10.05
N THR A 88 12.08 -9.39 -9.10
CA THR A 88 13.49 -9.75 -9.29
C THR A 88 13.79 -11.05 -8.56
N LYS A 89 14.28 -12.07 -9.29
CA LYS A 89 14.69 -13.35 -8.69
C LYS A 89 15.86 -13.14 -7.74
N LEU A 90 15.75 -13.71 -6.54
CA LEU A 90 16.79 -13.72 -5.54
C LEU A 90 17.68 -14.95 -5.71
N GLY A 91 18.97 -14.80 -5.42
CA GLY A 91 19.89 -15.92 -5.33
C GLY A 91 19.60 -16.82 -4.13
N GLU A 92 20.11 -18.05 -4.18
CA GLU A 92 19.83 -19.13 -3.21
C GLU A 92 20.11 -18.77 -1.73
N ASN A 93 21.02 -17.81 -1.48
CA ASN A 93 21.39 -17.33 -0.14
C ASN A 93 21.02 -15.86 0.12
N ALA A 94 20.28 -15.22 -0.78
CA ALA A 94 19.86 -13.84 -0.61
C ALA A 94 18.73 -13.73 0.42
N THR A 95 18.76 -12.67 1.23
CA THR A 95 17.69 -12.38 2.18
C THR A 95 16.57 -11.64 1.46
N LYS A 96 15.35 -12.17 1.53
CA LYS A 96 14.15 -11.53 0.99
C LYS A 96 13.86 -10.19 1.66
N ALA A 97 13.31 -9.24 0.90
CA ALA A 97 12.99 -7.91 1.38
C ALA A 97 11.88 -7.89 2.45
N ALA A 98 10.93 -8.83 2.40
CA ALA A 98 9.82 -8.94 3.35
C ALA A 98 9.87 -10.25 4.15
N SER A 99 9.66 -10.15 5.47
CA SER A 99 9.81 -11.27 6.40
C SER A 99 8.48 -11.87 6.86
N TYR A 100 7.42 -11.08 6.94
CA TYR A 100 6.13 -11.55 7.48
C TYR A 100 5.27 -12.19 6.41
N GLU A 101 4.90 -13.46 6.59
CA GLU A 101 4.02 -14.18 5.67
C GLU A 101 2.60 -13.60 5.69
N VAL A 102 2.01 -13.48 4.52
CA VAL A 102 0.62 -13.06 4.32
C VAL A 102 -0.22 -14.32 4.15
N GLU A 103 -0.75 -14.84 5.26
CA GLU A 103 -1.52 -16.09 5.29
C GLU A 103 -2.82 -16.02 4.48
N ASN A 104 -3.43 -14.83 4.37
CA ASN A 104 -4.68 -14.67 3.65
C ASN A 104 -4.77 -13.27 3.00
N MET A 105 -4.96 -13.23 1.69
CA MET A 105 -5.09 -11.95 0.96
C MET A 105 -6.44 -11.26 1.21
N ASP A 106 -7.45 -12.01 1.65
CA ASP A 106 -8.83 -11.53 1.86
C ASP A 106 -9.11 -11.24 3.35
N ALA A 107 -8.53 -12.05 4.24
CA ALA A 107 -8.54 -11.84 5.69
C ALA A 107 -7.25 -11.16 6.16
N ALA A 108 -7.39 -10.01 6.82
CA ALA A 108 -6.30 -9.32 7.53
C ALA A 108 -5.13 -8.73 6.72
N VAL A 109 -5.31 -8.36 5.44
CA VAL A 109 -4.45 -7.31 4.84
C VAL A 109 -4.54 -6.06 5.73
N SER A 110 -3.40 -5.60 6.24
CA SER A 110 -3.34 -4.51 7.22
C SER A 110 -4.07 -3.28 6.70
N SER A 111 -5.17 -2.91 7.36
CA SER A 111 -5.88 -1.67 7.08
C SER A 111 -5.22 -0.45 7.73
N LYS A 112 -4.34 -0.71 8.72
CA LYS A 112 -3.60 0.31 9.46
C LYS A 112 -2.37 0.77 8.69
N ASN A 113 -1.63 -0.16 8.08
CA ASN A 113 -0.31 0.11 7.51
C ASN A 113 -0.25 -0.20 6.02
N LYS A 114 0.47 0.63 5.28
CA LYS A 114 0.81 0.38 3.87
C LYS A 114 1.94 -0.65 3.82
N TYR A 115 1.87 -1.59 2.88
CA TYR A 115 3.00 -2.46 2.56
C TYR A 115 3.95 -1.75 1.61
N GLU A 116 5.24 -1.88 1.88
CA GLU A 116 6.28 -1.23 1.09
C GLU A 116 7.26 -2.22 0.50
N LYS A 117 7.45 -3.35 1.19
CA LYS A 117 8.26 -4.47 0.72
C LYS A 117 7.34 -5.67 0.55
N ILE A 118 7.43 -6.31 -0.61
CA ILE A 118 6.70 -7.54 -0.90
C ILE A 118 7.69 -8.52 -1.49
N SER A 119 7.68 -9.75 -0.98
CA SER A 119 8.45 -10.85 -1.54
C SER A 119 7.52 -12.02 -1.82
N VAL A 120 7.83 -12.80 -2.85
CA VAL A 120 7.06 -13.96 -3.28
C VAL A 120 7.98 -15.17 -3.28
N GLU A 121 7.55 -16.24 -2.64
CA GLU A 121 8.28 -17.52 -2.64
C GLU A 121 7.43 -18.54 -3.37
N ILE A 122 8.03 -19.19 -4.35
CA ILE A 122 7.39 -20.23 -5.16
C ILE A 122 8.12 -21.52 -4.83
N GLU A 123 7.41 -22.43 -4.17
CA GLU A 123 7.89 -23.75 -3.83
C GLU A 123 7.16 -24.78 -4.71
N PRO A 124 7.88 -25.51 -5.57
CA PRO A 124 7.29 -26.64 -6.27
C PRO A 124 6.89 -27.70 -5.24
N THR A 125 5.68 -28.25 -5.35
CA THR A 125 5.28 -29.38 -4.51
C THR A 125 6.06 -30.60 -5.02
N SER A 126 7.05 -31.07 -4.26
CA SER A 126 7.94 -32.13 -4.72
C SER A 126 7.16 -33.38 -5.14
N GLY A 127 7.28 -33.73 -6.41
CA GLY A 127 7.52 -35.09 -6.83
C GLY A 127 8.88 -35.11 -7.52
N THR A 128 9.92 -35.60 -6.86
CA THR A 128 11.22 -35.87 -7.47
C THR A 128 11.06 -37.06 -8.40
N ASN A 129 10.54 -36.90 -9.60
CA ASN A 129 10.57 -37.96 -10.60
C ASN A 129 10.60 -37.35 -12.00
N SER A 130 11.51 -37.85 -12.81
CA SER A 130 11.64 -37.64 -14.26
C SER A 130 10.45 -38.21 -15.06
N ASP A 131 9.25 -38.26 -14.48
CA ASP A 131 8.05 -38.87 -15.05
C ASP A 131 6.87 -37.89 -14.96
N ASP A 132 6.77 -37.09 -16.02
CA ASP A 132 5.62 -36.40 -16.63
C ASP A 132 4.27 -36.32 -15.88
N THR A 133 4.21 -35.85 -14.62
CA THR A 133 3.00 -35.23 -14.05
C THR A 133 3.32 -34.19 -12.96
N LEU A 134 3.41 -32.92 -13.36
CA LEU A 134 3.62 -31.77 -12.47
C LEU A 134 2.31 -31.37 -11.77
N SER A 135 2.12 -31.77 -10.51
CA SER A 135 0.96 -31.36 -9.71
C SER A 135 1.31 -30.25 -8.72
N GLY A 136 1.23 -29.00 -9.19
CA GLY A 136 1.06 -27.79 -8.38
C GLY A 136 2.31 -27.16 -7.74
N ALA A 137 2.45 -25.84 -7.86
CA ALA A 137 3.39 -25.04 -7.09
C ALA A 137 2.65 -24.26 -6.00
N THR A 138 3.22 -24.23 -4.79
CA THR A 138 2.73 -23.39 -3.70
C THR A 138 3.35 -22.02 -3.81
N VAL A 139 2.53 -20.96 -3.78
CA VAL A 139 2.99 -19.58 -3.81
C VAL A 139 2.71 -18.91 -2.48
N LYS A 140 3.77 -18.58 -1.74
CA LYS A 140 3.71 -17.85 -0.48
C LYS A 140 4.04 -16.38 -0.72
N LEU A 141 3.32 -15.51 -0.03
CA LEU A 141 3.51 -14.06 -0.10
C LEU A 141 4.05 -13.56 1.23
N PHE A 142 4.98 -12.63 1.17
CA PHE A 142 5.54 -11.96 2.34
C PHE A 142 5.38 -10.44 2.16
N ALA A 143 5.03 -9.73 3.23
CA ALA A 143 4.89 -8.28 3.18
C ALA A 143 5.25 -7.61 4.50
N ASP A 144 6.09 -6.58 4.41
CA ASP A 144 6.48 -5.77 5.56
C ASP A 144 5.94 -4.35 5.42
N LYS A 145 5.56 -3.78 6.57
CA LYS A 145 5.28 -2.35 6.72
C LYS A 145 6.58 -1.59 6.98
N GLU A 146 6.63 -0.31 6.62
CA GLU A 146 7.71 0.56 7.10
C GLU A 146 7.75 0.57 8.63
N LYS A 147 8.95 0.46 9.21
CA LYS A 147 9.17 0.88 10.60
C LYS A 147 9.21 2.41 10.56
N GLY A 148 8.03 3.02 10.74
CA GLY A 148 7.95 4.43 11.10
C GLY A 148 8.65 4.71 12.43
#